data_AF-A0ABD7Q6K2-F1
#
_entry.id   AF-A0ABD7Q6K2-F1
#
_cell.length_a   1.000
_cell.length_b   1.000
_cell.length_c   1.000
_cell.angle_alpha   90.00
_cell.angle_beta   90.00
_cell.angle_gamma   90.00
#
_symmetry.space_group_name_H-M   'P 1'
#
loop_
_entity.id
_entity.type
_entity.pdbx_description
1 polymer ?
#
loop_
_entity_poly.entity_id
_entity_poly.type
_entity_poly.pdbx_seq_one_letter_code
_entity_poly.pdbx_strand_id
1 'polypeptide(L)'
;MFERPAKVDNRTPFGMLVSIFLIASIVAMMMATFLSSLLWSDYAFAGVSSTNIDGLHGTLHVRGLLTEAPCILEMNTAEQRVDMGATGSYQLRRPGDRGESISFTIKLRDCLHTSGRQLDERAGIKTWANDQPVVSIAFLASADVDNPQLVQAKGIEGMGLRITDSQHRDIRLGSRGLTQWLVPGDNELVYYAIPERTKAALKDGSYLARVNFSLNYD
;
A
#
# COMPACT_ATOMS: atom_id res chain seq x y z
N MET A 1 -8.09 85.57 -34.16
CA MET A 1 -9.04 86.66 -33.88
C MET A 1 -10.02 86.75 -35.04
N PHE A 2 -11.24 86.25 -34.86
CA PHE A 2 -12.44 86.70 -35.58
C PHE A 2 -13.66 86.11 -34.88
N GLU A 3 -14.42 86.98 -34.24
CA GLU A 3 -15.68 86.70 -33.55
C GLU A 3 -16.75 86.24 -34.54
N ARG A 4 -17.66 85.36 -34.10
CA ARG A 4 -18.95 85.12 -34.77
C ARG A 4 -20.07 85.77 -33.93
N PRO A 5 -21.00 86.52 -34.55
CA PRO A 5 -21.98 87.32 -33.83
C PRO A 5 -23.18 86.51 -33.34
N ALA A 6 -23.74 86.96 -32.21
CA ALA A 6 -24.93 86.44 -31.56
C ALA A 6 -26.20 86.69 -32.38
N LYS A 7 -27.07 85.67 -32.46
CA LYS A 7 -28.40 85.73 -33.05
C LYS A 7 -29.43 85.97 -31.95
N VAL A 8 -30.22 87.03 -32.10
CA VAL A 8 -31.33 87.43 -31.22
C VAL A 8 -32.52 86.47 -31.45
N ASP A 9 -32.98 85.80 -30.39
CA ASP A 9 -34.16 84.91 -30.39
C ASP A 9 -35.40 85.68 -29.89
N ASN A 10 -36.41 85.80 -30.74
CA ASN A 10 -37.65 86.55 -30.49
C ASN A 10 -38.80 85.55 -30.29
N ARG A 11 -38.94 85.00 -29.07
CA ARG A 11 -40.06 84.12 -28.71
C ARG A 11 -41.14 84.90 -27.97
N THR A 12 -42.31 84.98 -28.57
CA THR A 12 -43.52 85.60 -28.03
C THR A 12 -44.11 84.76 -26.87
N PRO A 13 -44.72 85.41 -25.86
CA PRO A 13 -45.09 84.79 -24.58
C PRO A 13 -46.22 83.76 -24.65
N PHE A 14 -46.94 83.66 -25.78
CA PHE A 14 -48.08 82.75 -25.95
C PHE A 14 -47.66 81.28 -26.17
N GLY A 15 -46.46 81.04 -26.73
CA GLY A 15 -45.94 79.68 -26.96
C GLY A 15 -45.40 79.01 -25.69
N MET A 16 -45.05 79.79 -24.67
CA MET A 16 -44.44 79.28 -23.44
C MET A 16 -45.46 78.57 -22.55
N LEU A 17 -46.69 79.09 -22.45
CA LEU A 17 -47.77 78.46 -21.67
C LEU A 17 -48.25 77.15 -22.31
N VAL A 18 -48.38 77.09 -23.63
CA VAL A 18 -48.74 75.85 -24.36
C VAL A 18 -47.66 74.79 -24.20
N SER A 19 -46.38 75.19 -24.22
CA SER A 19 -45.23 74.29 -24.03
C SER A 19 -45.18 73.72 -22.61
N ILE A 20 -45.50 74.51 -21.58
CA ILE A 20 -45.52 74.04 -20.18
C ILE A 20 -46.64 73.02 -19.96
N PHE A 21 -47.84 73.26 -20.49
CA PHE A 21 -48.95 72.29 -20.40
C PHE A 21 -48.66 70.99 -21.16
N LEU A 22 -48.02 71.07 -22.33
CA LEU A 22 -47.56 69.90 -23.09
C LEU A 22 -46.49 69.11 -22.33
N ILE A 23 -45.48 69.76 -21.76
CA ILE A 23 -44.42 69.10 -20.99
C ILE A 23 -44.98 68.46 -19.71
N ALA A 24 -45.86 69.15 -18.98
CA ALA A 24 -46.49 68.59 -17.78
C ALA A 24 -47.35 67.35 -18.10
N SER A 25 -48.06 67.37 -19.23
CA SER A 25 -48.86 66.22 -19.69
C SER A 25 -47.97 65.06 -20.12
N ILE A 26 -46.86 65.32 -20.81
CA ILE A 26 -45.88 64.30 -21.23
C ILE A 26 -45.20 63.65 -20.01
N VAL A 27 -44.82 64.44 -19.00
CA VAL A 27 -44.21 63.92 -17.76
C VAL A 27 -45.19 63.09 -16.94
N ALA A 28 -46.46 63.51 -16.84
CA ALA A 28 -47.50 62.72 -16.18
C ALA A 28 -47.78 61.40 -16.91
N MET A 29 -47.78 61.41 -18.25
CA MET A 29 -47.94 60.20 -19.06
C MET A 29 -46.74 59.27 -18.94
N MET A 30 -45.50 59.80 -18.90
CA MET A 30 -44.29 59.02 -18.66
C MET A 30 -44.30 58.34 -17.28
N MET A 31 -44.68 59.06 -16.22
CA MET A 31 -44.78 58.49 -14.86
C MET A 31 -45.83 57.39 -14.77
N ALA A 32 -46.98 57.56 -15.43
CA ALA A 32 -48.02 56.54 -15.50
C ALA A 32 -47.58 55.30 -16.29
N THR A 33 -46.76 55.46 -17.34
CA THR A 33 -46.18 54.34 -18.10
C THR A 33 -45.05 53.60 -17.34
N PHE A 34 -44.26 54.29 -16.52
CA PHE A 34 -43.23 53.67 -15.68
C PHE A 34 -43.80 52.88 -14.49
N LEU A 35 -44.93 53.32 -13.93
CA LEU A 35 -45.64 52.59 -12.86
C LEU A 35 -46.41 51.37 -13.37
N SER A 36 -46.84 51.37 -14.64
CA SER A 36 -47.53 50.22 -15.26
C SER A 36 -46.58 49.15 -15.80
N SER A 37 -45.31 49.47 -16.08
CA SER A 37 -44.28 48.47 -16.42
C SER A 37 -43.84 47.58 -15.24
N LEU A 38 -44.22 47.90 -14.00
CA LEU A 38 -43.92 47.06 -12.82
C LEU A 38 -44.98 45.96 -12.59
N LEU A 39 -46.12 46.00 -13.28
CA LEU A 39 -47.22 45.04 -13.11
C LEU A 39 -47.23 43.92 -14.17
N TRP A 40 -46.25 43.89 -15.08
CA TRP A 40 -46.07 42.85 -16.11
C TRP A 40 -44.70 42.18 -15.98
N SER A 41 -44.18 42.09 -14.75
CA SER A 41 -43.02 41.26 -14.47
C SER A 41 -43.49 39.87 -14.03
N ASP A 42 -44.04 39.10 -14.96
CA ASP A 42 -44.06 37.65 -14.81
C ASP A 42 -42.62 37.16 -14.95
N TYR A 43 -41.82 37.31 -13.90
CA TYR A 43 -40.68 36.45 -13.70
C TYR A 43 -41.25 35.07 -13.42
N ALA A 44 -41.60 34.37 -14.50
CA ALA A 44 -41.61 32.93 -14.47
C ALA A 44 -40.22 32.52 -14.01
N PHE A 45 -40.06 32.24 -12.72
CA PHE A 45 -39.18 31.17 -12.34
C PHE A 45 -39.75 29.95 -13.05
N ALA A 46 -39.22 29.69 -14.25
CA ALA A 46 -39.04 28.31 -14.64
C ALA A 46 -38.25 27.71 -13.48
N GLY A 47 -38.98 27.14 -12.50
CA GLY A 47 -38.44 26.03 -11.76
C GLY A 47 -37.89 25.15 -12.85
N VAL A 48 -36.56 25.02 -12.86
CA VAL A 48 -35.89 24.04 -13.70
C VAL A 48 -36.66 22.77 -13.38
N SER A 49 -37.55 22.35 -14.28
CA SER A 49 -37.92 20.97 -14.30
C SER A 49 -36.58 20.34 -14.58
N SER A 50 -36.03 19.69 -13.55
CA SER A 50 -35.08 18.64 -13.77
C SER A 50 -35.83 17.64 -14.66
N THR A 51 -35.84 17.94 -15.96
CA THR A 51 -35.74 16.94 -16.99
C THR A 51 -34.72 15.99 -16.41
N ASN A 52 -35.22 14.80 -16.10
CA ASN A 52 -34.48 13.72 -15.54
C ASN A 52 -33.35 13.48 -16.54
N ILE A 53 -32.19 14.12 -16.33
CA ILE A 53 -30.96 13.80 -17.02
C ILE A 53 -30.53 12.50 -16.36
N ASP A 54 -31.21 11.44 -16.73
CA ASP A 54 -30.83 10.08 -16.41
C ASP A 54 -29.63 9.76 -17.30
N GLY A 55 -28.45 10.20 -16.86
CA GLY A 55 -27.31 10.31 -17.75
C GLY A 55 -26.09 10.91 -17.08
N LEU A 56 -25.48 10.11 -16.20
CA LEU A 56 -24.05 10.00 -15.84
C LEU A 56 -23.86 9.62 -14.36
N HIS A 57 -24.73 8.76 -13.82
CA HIS A 57 -24.52 8.17 -12.52
C HIS A 57 -23.78 6.84 -12.69
N GLY A 58 -22.51 6.81 -12.27
CA GLY A 58 -21.72 5.59 -12.17
C GLY A 58 -21.66 5.14 -10.71
N THR A 59 -21.99 3.88 -10.44
CA THR A 59 -21.84 3.31 -9.09
C THR A 59 -20.44 2.74 -8.94
N LEU A 60 -19.61 3.35 -8.08
CA LEU A 60 -18.30 2.85 -7.73
C LEU A 60 -18.40 1.88 -6.56
N HIS A 61 -18.23 0.59 -6.83
CA HIS A 61 -18.10 -0.43 -5.79
C HIS A 61 -16.64 -0.61 -5.41
N VAL A 62 -16.22 0.05 -4.32
CA VAL A 62 -14.90 -0.17 -3.73
C VAL A 62 -14.99 -1.32 -2.72
N ARG A 63 -14.17 -2.34 -2.90
CA ARG A 63 -13.95 -3.41 -1.92
C ARG A 63 -12.46 -3.47 -1.61
N GLY A 64 -12.14 -3.46 -0.31
CA GLY A 64 -10.79 -3.66 0.19
C GLY A 64 -10.84 -4.59 1.39
N LEU A 65 -9.74 -5.29 1.62
CA LEU A 65 -9.48 -6.03 2.84
C LEU A 65 -8.36 -5.29 3.57
N LEU A 66 -8.63 -4.81 4.78
CA LEU A 66 -7.62 -4.25 5.67
C LEU A 66 -7.17 -5.35 6.62
N THR A 67 -5.92 -5.81 6.47
CA THR A 67 -5.30 -6.79 7.38
C THR A 67 -4.19 -6.10 8.16
N GLU A 68 -4.21 -6.25 9.48
CA GLU A 68 -3.13 -5.81 10.36
C GLU A 68 -2.04 -6.89 10.38
N ALA A 69 -1.01 -6.73 9.54
CA ALA A 69 0.24 -7.45 9.72
C ALA A 69 1.19 -6.51 10.46
N PRO A 70 1.77 -6.90 11.61
CA PRO A 70 2.57 -5.99 12.40
C PRO A 70 3.86 -5.59 11.71
N CYS A 71 4.32 -6.29 10.66
CA CYS A 71 5.45 -5.91 9.81
C CYS A 71 5.20 -6.26 8.34
N ILE A 72 5.87 -5.54 7.44
CA ILE A 72 5.93 -5.80 6.00
C ILE A 72 7.14 -6.69 5.70
N LEU A 73 6.95 -7.80 5.00
CA LEU A 73 8.06 -8.62 4.50
C LEU A 73 8.70 -7.94 3.28
N GLU A 74 9.97 -7.57 3.38
CA GLU A 74 10.73 -7.02 2.25
C GLU A 74 11.37 -8.13 1.43
N MET A 75 10.92 -8.24 0.18
CA MET A 75 11.56 -9.07 -0.84
C MET A 75 11.64 -8.30 -2.16
N ASN A 76 12.84 -8.20 -2.72
CA ASN A 76 13.07 -7.51 -4.00
C ASN A 76 12.41 -8.23 -5.20
N THR A 77 12.17 -9.53 -5.07
CA THR A 77 11.55 -10.42 -6.06
C THR A 77 10.65 -11.43 -5.35
N ALA A 78 9.75 -12.11 -6.08
CA ALA A 78 8.91 -13.17 -5.50
C ALA A 78 9.71 -14.35 -4.92
N GLU A 79 11.00 -14.47 -5.26
CA GLU A 79 11.92 -15.48 -4.74
C GLU A 79 13.22 -14.81 -4.30
N GLN A 80 13.69 -15.09 -3.08
CA GLN A 80 15.05 -14.78 -2.67
C GLN A 80 15.99 -15.90 -3.11
N ARG A 81 17.11 -15.56 -3.74
CA ARG A 81 18.13 -16.53 -4.16
C ARG A 81 19.35 -16.44 -3.25
N VAL A 82 19.83 -17.59 -2.81
CA VAL A 82 21.05 -17.74 -2.03
C VAL A 82 22.01 -18.58 -2.87
N ASP A 83 23.17 -18.01 -3.21
CA ASP A 83 24.23 -18.74 -3.89
C ASP A 83 25.05 -19.50 -2.84
N MET A 84 25.08 -20.82 -2.96
CA MET A 84 25.83 -21.69 -2.04
C MET A 84 27.29 -21.86 -2.46
N GLY A 85 27.68 -21.35 -3.63
CA GLY A 85 29.00 -21.56 -4.21
C GLY A 85 29.29 -23.03 -4.51
N ALA A 86 30.57 -23.34 -4.68
CA ALA A 86 31.03 -24.70 -4.92
C ALA A 86 31.45 -25.38 -3.60
N THR A 87 30.78 -26.48 -3.25
CA THR A 87 31.20 -27.32 -2.13
C THR A 87 32.11 -28.44 -2.63
N GLY A 88 33.35 -28.48 -2.15
CA GLY A 88 34.28 -29.55 -2.51
C GLY A 88 33.89 -30.88 -1.86
N SER A 89 33.82 -31.96 -2.63
CA SER A 89 33.45 -33.30 -2.11
C SER A 89 34.37 -33.80 -0.98
N TYR A 90 35.61 -33.29 -0.90
CA TYR A 90 36.54 -33.55 0.19
C TYR A 90 36.06 -33.03 1.56
N GLN A 91 35.15 -32.05 1.60
CA GLN A 91 34.55 -31.52 2.82
C GLN A 91 33.41 -32.40 3.33
N LEU A 92 32.86 -33.28 2.49
CA LEU A 92 31.65 -34.07 2.77
C LEU A 92 31.96 -35.58 2.71
N ARG A 93 32.99 -36.04 3.41
CA ARG A 93 33.48 -37.43 3.28
C ARG A 93 32.64 -38.40 4.09
N ARG A 94 32.19 -38.00 5.26
CA ARG A 94 31.46 -38.84 6.23
C ARG A 94 30.07 -38.27 6.49
N PRO A 95 29.05 -39.11 6.68
CA PRO A 95 27.72 -38.65 7.08
C PRO A 95 27.80 -37.70 8.30
N GLY A 96 27.17 -36.54 8.19
CA GLY A 96 27.22 -35.46 9.18
C GLY A 96 28.32 -34.42 8.96
N ASP A 97 29.29 -34.65 8.06
CA ASP A 97 30.23 -33.61 7.63
C ASP A 97 29.47 -32.44 7.00
N ARG A 98 29.96 -31.22 7.23
CA ARG A 98 29.32 -29.97 6.79
C ARG A 98 30.26 -29.13 5.93
N GLY A 99 29.69 -28.52 4.90
CA GLY A 99 30.37 -27.55 4.03
C GLY A 99 30.35 -26.14 4.61
N GLU A 100 30.60 -25.16 3.74
CA GLU A 100 30.54 -23.74 4.10
C GLU A 100 29.13 -23.31 4.52
N SER A 101 29.06 -22.48 5.57
CA SER A 101 27.80 -21.95 6.09
C SER A 101 27.51 -20.60 5.45
N ILE A 102 26.45 -20.54 4.65
CA ILE A 102 26.07 -19.32 3.92
C ILE A 102 24.89 -18.65 4.62
N SER A 103 25.08 -17.40 5.03
CA SER A 103 24.04 -16.61 5.70
C SER A 103 23.03 -16.05 4.69
N PHE A 104 21.77 -15.99 5.10
CA PHE A 104 20.74 -15.23 4.41
C PHE A 104 19.85 -14.53 5.43
N THR A 105 19.22 -13.44 5.00
CA THR A 105 18.41 -12.58 5.88
C THR A 105 16.98 -12.50 5.37
N ILE A 106 16.03 -12.60 6.29
CA ILE A 106 14.62 -12.23 6.08
C ILE A 106 14.43 -10.83 6.66
N LYS A 107 14.08 -9.86 5.80
CA LYS A 107 13.93 -8.46 6.19
C LYS A 107 12.47 -8.12 6.44
N LEU A 108 12.20 -7.50 7.58
CA LEU A 108 10.88 -7.00 7.97
C LEU A 108 10.95 -5.49 8.10
N ARG A 109 10.01 -4.78 7.50
CA ARG A 109 9.97 -3.31 7.43
C ARG A 109 8.70 -2.79 8.08
N ASP A 110 8.79 -1.54 8.52
CA ASP A 110 7.65 -0.80 9.07
C ASP A 110 6.93 -1.59 10.18
N CYS A 111 7.69 -2.25 11.06
CA CYS A 111 7.11 -2.98 12.18
C CYS A 111 6.42 -2.00 13.15
N LEU A 112 5.11 -2.17 13.34
CA LEU A 112 4.31 -1.33 14.22
C LEU A 112 4.58 -1.64 15.69
N HIS A 113 4.34 -0.64 16.55
CA HIS A 113 4.21 -0.89 17.98
C HIS A 113 2.91 -1.68 18.22
N THR A 114 3.03 -2.98 18.41
CA THR A 114 1.92 -3.83 18.85
C THR A 114 2.33 -4.59 20.11
N SER A 115 1.36 -4.83 20.99
CA SER A 115 1.56 -5.71 22.14
C SER A 115 1.62 -7.15 21.63
N GLY A 116 2.79 -7.78 21.71
CA GLY A 116 3.00 -9.17 21.30
C GLY A 116 2.78 -10.14 22.45
N ARG A 117 2.12 -11.28 22.18
CA ARG A 117 2.00 -12.38 23.15
C ARG A 117 2.97 -13.49 22.78
N GLN A 118 4.05 -13.68 23.54
CA GLN A 118 4.93 -14.84 23.32
C GLN A 118 4.24 -16.12 23.82
N LEU A 119 3.75 -16.93 22.89
CA LEU A 119 3.43 -18.33 23.10
C LEU A 119 4.49 -19.17 22.37
N ASP A 120 5.61 -19.43 23.03
CA ASP A 120 6.60 -20.37 22.51
C ASP A 120 6.15 -21.80 22.83
N GLU A 121 5.37 -22.41 21.94
CA GLU A 121 4.93 -23.80 22.08
C GLU A 121 6.11 -24.79 22.08
N ARG A 122 7.26 -24.42 21.51
CA ARG A 122 8.43 -25.27 21.41
C ARG A 122 9.32 -25.18 22.64
N ALA A 123 9.54 -23.99 23.20
CA ALA A 123 10.31 -23.80 24.43
C ALA A 123 9.47 -23.93 25.71
N GLY A 124 8.12 -23.93 25.60
CA GLY A 124 7.21 -23.96 26.74
C GLY A 124 7.19 -22.66 27.55
N ILE A 125 7.70 -21.56 26.99
CA ILE A 125 7.85 -20.27 27.70
C ILE A 125 6.74 -19.31 27.27
N LYS A 126 5.98 -18.82 28.25
CA LYS A 126 4.98 -17.76 28.08
C LYS A 126 5.54 -16.46 28.66
N THR A 127 5.82 -15.49 27.81
CA THR A 127 6.23 -14.15 28.24
C THR A 127 5.40 -13.09 27.54
N TRP A 128 5.20 -11.97 28.21
CA TRP A 128 4.35 -10.89 27.75
C TRP A 128 5.21 -9.63 27.69
N ALA A 129 5.26 -8.98 26.53
CA ALA A 129 5.80 -7.64 26.43
C ALA A 129 4.70 -6.74 25.88
N ASN A 130 4.37 -5.68 26.62
CA ASN A 130 3.27 -4.78 26.24
C ASN A 130 3.54 -4.00 24.94
N ASP A 131 4.78 -3.97 24.43
CA ASP A 131 5.17 -3.06 23.35
C ASP A 131 6.18 -3.65 22.35
N GLN A 132 6.33 -4.98 22.30
CA GLN A 132 7.21 -5.64 21.33
C GLN A 132 6.44 -6.68 20.52
N PRO A 133 6.34 -6.51 19.19
CA PRO A 133 5.79 -7.53 18.34
C PRO A 133 6.65 -8.79 18.42
N VAL A 134 5.99 -9.94 18.39
CA VAL A 134 6.64 -11.24 18.31
C VAL A 134 6.32 -11.92 17.00
N VAL A 135 7.31 -12.60 16.44
CA VAL A 135 7.13 -13.39 15.22
C VAL A 135 7.74 -14.77 15.39
N SER A 136 7.10 -15.76 14.82
CA SER A 136 7.69 -17.09 14.63
C SER A 136 7.68 -17.44 13.15
N ILE A 137 8.78 -18.01 12.67
CA ILE A 137 8.94 -18.38 11.26
C ILE A 137 8.90 -19.90 11.14
N ALA A 138 8.06 -20.39 10.24
CA ALA A 138 8.04 -21.80 9.85
C ALA A 138 8.68 -21.95 8.47
N PHE A 139 9.62 -22.89 8.33
CA PHE A 139 10.24 -23.23 7.05
C PHE A 139 9.61 -24.51 6.49
N LEU A 140 9.16 -24.46 5.25
CA LEU A 140 8.50 -25.57 4.56
C LEU A 140 9.31 -25.96 3.33
N ALA A 141 9.79 -27.20 3.30
CA ALA A 141 10.52 -27.75 2.18
C ALA A 141 10.34 -29.27 2.13
N SER A 142 10.65 -29.87 0.98
CA SER A 142 10.82 -31.33 0.90
C SER A 142 12.02 -31.73 1.76
N ALA A 143 11.79 -32.64 2.70
CA ALA A 143 12.86 -33.17 3.54
C ALA A 143 13.68 -34.21 2.76
N ASP A 144 14.98 -34.30 3.07
CA ASP A 144 15.85 -35.34 2.54
C ASP A 144 15.41 -36.73 3.02
N VAL A 145 15.54 -37.73 2.15
CA VAL A 145 15.06 -39.10 2.41
C VAL A 145 15.91 -39.82 3.44
N ASP A 146 17.21 -39.55 3.48
CA ASP A 146 18.16 -40.20 4.40
C ASP A 146 18.30 -39.43 5.72
N ASN A 147 17.98 -38.13 5.72
CA ASN A 147 17.96 -37.29 6.91
C ASN A 147 16.81 -36.25 6.87
N PRO A 148 15.66 -36.54 7.50
CA PRO A 148 14.49 -35.66 7.49
C PRO A 148 14.67 -34.28 8.14
N GLN A 149 15.80 -34.02 8.82
CA GLN A 149 16.14 -32.70 9.33
C GLN A 149 16.72 -31.78 8.26
N LEU A 150 17.15 -32.33 7.12
CA LEU A 150 17.73 -31.58 6.03
C LEU A 150 16.69 -31.29 4.95
N VAL A 151 16.83 -30.15 4.30
CA VAL A 151 16.14 -29.85 3.06
C VAL A 151 16.75 -30.70 1.94
N GLN A 152 15.90 -31.32 1.14
CA GLN A 152 16.30 -32.09 -0.03
C GLN A 152 16.98 -31.19 -1.07
N ALA A 153 18.20 -31.57 -1.47
CA ALA A 153 18.89 -30.97 -2.60
C ALA A 153 18.55 -31.74 -3.89
N LYS A 154 17.86 -31.10 -4.84
CA LYS A 154 17.48 -31.72 -6.12
C LYS A 154 18.62 -31.63 -7.12
N GLY A 155 18.91 -32.72 -7.83
CA GLY A 155 19.98 -32.80 -8.83
C GLY A 155 21.28 -33.41 -8.31
N ILE A 156 21.35 -33.75 -7.01
CA ILE A 156 22.50 -34.37 -6.36
C ILE A 156 22.05 -35.51 -5.44
N GLU A 157 22.95 -36.43 -5.11
CA GLU A 157 22.72 -37.52 -4.17
C GLU A 157 23.75 -37.49 -3.02
N GLY A 158 23.33 -37.95 -1.84
CA GLY A 158 24.21 -38.06 -0.68
C GLY A 158 24.41 -36.75 0.10
N MET A 159 23.65 -35.70 -0.18
CA MET A 159 23.77 -34.41 0.49
C MET A 159 22.41 -33.72 0.59
N GLY A 160 22.15 -33.05 1.71
CA GLY A 160 21.02 -32.13 1.89
C GLY A 160 21.50 -30.78 2.41
N LEU A 161 20.58 -29.84 2.62
CA LEU A 161 20.88 -28.54 3.23
C LEU A 161 20.29 -28.46 4.64
N ARG A 162 21.13 -28.17 5.62
CA ARG A 162 20.68 -27.79 6.96
C ARG A 162 20.38 -26.31 7.00
N ILE A 163 19.24 -25.94 7.60
CA ILE A 163 18.91 -24.55 7.90
C ILE A 163 19.04 -24.34 9.41
N THR A 164 19.76 -23.29 9.80
CA THR A 164 19.92 -22.93 11.21
C THR A 164 19.58 -21.46 11.45
N ASP A 165 19.18 -21.13 12.67
CA ASP A 165 18.96 -19.73 13.08
C ASP A 165 20.28 -19.00 13.39
N SER A 166 20.16 -17.74 13.82
CA SER A 166 21.30 -16.89 14.19
C SER A 166 22.17 -17.46 15.33
N GLN A 167 21.64 -18.40 16.11
CA GLN A 167 22.34 -19.12 17.19
C GLN A 167 22.85 -20.50 16.74
N HIS A 168 22.79 -20.80 15.43
CA HIS A 168 23.10 -22.10 14.84
C HIS A 168 22.24 -23.26 15.36
N ARG A 169 21.04 -22.97 15.88
CA ARG A 169 20.08 -24.00 16.28
C ARG A 169 19.33 -24.50 15.07
N ASP A 170 19.08 -25.81 15.06
CA ASP A 170 18.44 -26.49 13.93
C ASP A 170 16.98 -26.08 13.74
N ILE A 171 16.63 -25.74 12.49
CA ILE A 171 15.26 -25.44 12.08
C ILE A 171 14.53 -26.74 11.77
N ARG A 172 13.39 -26.97 12.45
CA ARG A 172 12.54 -28.12 12.20
C ARG A 172 11.58 -27.81 11.05
N LEU A 173 11.78 -28.46 9.91
CA LEU A 173 10.94 -28.29 8.73
C LEU A 173 9.46 -28.60 9.04
N GLY A 174 8.55 -27.78 8.50
CA GLY A 174 7.11 -27.90 8.64
C GLY A 174 6.55 -27.54 10.01
N SER A 175 7.40 -27.14 10.98
CA SER A 175 6.98 -26.75 12.33
C SER A 175 7.19 -25.25 12.56
N ARG A 176 6.42 -24.68 13.48
CA ARG A 176 6.65 -23.31 13.95
C ARG A 176 8.03 -23.22 14.60
N GLY A 177 8.80 -22.21 14.19
CA GLY A 177 10.10 -21.89 14.77
C GLY A 177 9.95 -21.31 16.18
N LEU A 178 11.10 -21.07 16.83
CA LEU A 178 11.13 -20.34 18.09
C LEU A 178 10.70 -18.89 17.85
N THR A 179 10.01 -18.33 18.84
CA THR A 179 9.54 -16.95 18.77
C THR A 179 10.72 -15.98 18.87
N GLN A 180 10.69 -14.94 18.06
CA GLN A 180 11.68 -13.88 18.00
C GLN A 180 11.02 -12.54 18.31
N TRP A 181 11.70 -11.75 19.14
CA TRP A 181 11.32 -10.39 19.45
C TRP A 181 11.69 -9.47 18.29
N LEU A 182 10.74 -8.62 17.91
CA LEU A 182 10.96 -7.57 16.93
C LEU A 182 11.00 -6.22 17.64
N VAL A 183 11.81 -5.31 17.12
CA VAL A 183 11.75 -3.90 17.49
C VAL A 183 10.81 -3.16 16.55
N PRO A 184 10.17 -2.07 16.98
CA PRO A 184 9.46 -1.17 16.08
C PRO A 184 10.39 -0.66 14.97
N GLY A 185 9.86 -0.55 13.75
CA GLY A 185 10.62 -0.19 12.55
C GLY A 185 11.19 -1.40 11.82
N ASP A 186 12.46 -1.33 11.40
CA ASP A 186 13.06 -2.35 10.54
C ASP A 186 13.77 -3.44 11.34
N ASN A 187 13.58 -4.69 10.93
CA ASN A 187 14.22 -5.86 11.55
C ASN A 187 14.86 -6.76 10.49
N GLU A 188 15.97 -7.39 10.87
CA GLU A 188 16.67 -8.36 10.04
C GLU A 188 16.82 -9.68 10.81
N LEU A 189 16.24 -10.74 10.28
CA LEU A 189 16.31 -12.08 10.87
C LEU A 189 17.30 -12.92 10.07
N VAL A 190 18.42 -13.27 10.72
CA VAL A 190 19.54 -13.97 10.09
C VAL A 190 19.42 -15.48 10.27
N TYR A 191 19.63 -16.20 9.18
CA TYR A 191 19.65 -17.66 9.11
C TYR A 191 20.86 -18.12 8.31
N TYR A 192 21.16 -19.41 8.39
CA TYR A 192 22.23 -20.02 7.62
C TYR A 192 21.76 -21.27 6.89
N ALA A 193 22.23 -21.44 5.65
CA ALA A 193 22.13 -22.67 4.88
C ALA A 193 23.50 -23.35 4.84
N ILE A 194 23.54 -24.65 5.14
CA ILE A 194 24.78 -25.41 5.28
C ILE A 194 24.64 -26.75 4.52
N PRO A 195 25.48 -27.05 3.53
CA PRO A 195 25.52 -28.38 2.92
C PRO A 195 25.92 -29.43 3.96
N GLU A 196 25.17 -30.51 4.07
CA GLU A 196 25.45 -31.60 5.01
C GLU A 196 25.39 -32.97 4.33
N ARG A 197 26.40 -33.79 4.60
CA ARG A 197 26.55 -35.14 4.07
C ARG A 197 25.53 -36.10 4.68
N THR A 198 24.77 -36.81 3.85
CA THR A 198 23.80 -37.85 4.29
C THR A 198 24.44 -39.24 4.32
N LYS A 199 23.63 -40.30 4.48
CA LYS A 199 24.11 -41.70 4.47
C LYS A 199 24.15 -42.33 3.06
N ALA A 200 23.41 -41.80 2.08
CA ALA A 200 23.44 -42.29 0.70
C ALA A 200 24.83 -42.12 0.06
N ALA A 201 25.09 -42.67 -1.12
CA ALA A 201 26.35 -42.42 -1.83
C ALA A 201 26.43 -40.95 -2.27
N LEU A 202 27.56 -40.28 -2.02
CA LEU A 202 27.77 -38.92 -2.53
C LEU A 202 28.09 -38.98 -4.02
N LYS A 203 27.34 -38.21 -4.81
CA LYS A 203 27.63 -37.99 -6.23
C LYS A 203 27.84 -36.52 -6.47
N ASP A 204 28.84 -36.19 -7.29
CA ASP A 204 29.09 -34.81 -7.68
C ASP A 204 28.01 -34.32 -8.66
N GLY A 205 27.63 -33.06 -8.57
CA GLY A 205 26.62 -32.46 -9.43
C GLY A 205 26.20 -31.06 -8.99
N SER A 206 25.42 -30.40 -9.84
CA SER A 206 24.73 -29.16 -9.48
C SER A 206 23.44 -29.48 -8.72
N TYR A 207 23.09 -28.65 -7.75
CA TYR A 207 21.85 -28.84 -7.00
C TYR A 207 21.02 -27.57 -6.87
N LEU A 208 19.73 -27.75 -6.61
CA LEU A 208 18.79 -26.70 -6.24
C LEU A 208 17.97 -27.18 -5.04
N ALA A 209 17.73 -26.28 -4.09
CA ALA A 209 16.79 -26.49 -3.01
C ALA A 209 15.74 -25.37 -3.02
N ARG A 210 14.48 -25.72 -2.74
CA ARG A 210 13.39 -24.76 -2.61
C ARG A 210 12.85 -24.84 -1.19
N VAL A 211 12.88 -23.70 -0.51
CA VAL A 211 12.37 -23.56 0.85
C VAL A 211 11.38 -22.41 0.84
N ASN A 212 10.14 -22.70 1.20
CA ASN A 212 9.14 -21.69 1.48
C ASN A 212 9.22 -21.34 2.97
N PHE A 213 8.78 -20.15 3.33
CA PHE A 213 8.62 -19.78 4.73
C PHE A 213 7.31 -19.04 4.95
N SER A 214 6.77 -19.15 6.16
CA SER A 214 5.62 -18.38 6.61
C SER A 214 5.93 -17.68 7.92
N LEU A 215 5.41 -16.46 8.05
CA LEU A 215 5.50 -15.67 9.27
C LEU A 215 4.20 -15.83 10.04
N ASN A 216 4.31 -16.09 11.34
CA ASN A 216 3.18 -16.14 12.25
C ASN A 216 3.41 -15.11 13.35
N TYR A 217 2.44 -14.20 13.49
CA TYR A 217 2.42 -13.17 14.51
C TYR A 217 1.42 -13.57 15.59
N ASP A 218 1.79 -13.41 16.86
CA ASP A 218 1.00 -13.77 18.04
C ASP A 218 0.71 -12.57 18.96
#